data_AF-A0AAV0DBU8-F1
#
_entry.id   AF-A0AAV0DBU8-F1
#
_cell.length_a   1.000
_cell.length_b   1.000
_cell.length_c   1.000
_cell.angle_alpha   90.00
_cell.angle_beta   90.00
_cell.angle_gamma   90.00
#
_symmetry.space_group_name_H-M   'P 1'
#
loop_
_entity.id
_entity.type
_entity.pdbx_description
1 polymer ?
#
loop_
_entity_poly.entity_id
_entity_poly.type
_entity_poly.pdbx_seq_one_letter_code
_entity_poly.pdbx_strand_id
1 'polypeptide(L)'
;MRLQDQSGDRSCIELQTFAEWILSLGDGILGEDNEGHGIVEIPEDLLINSSTDPVASIVDSIYPDFTSHFGDAAYLDGRAILAPTLSMVEMINDYMVSKDQSGVRTYLSSDGICQSDSDDQLLSELHTPEFLNGIKCSGVPNHELKLKVGVPVMLMRNIDHSSGLCNGTRLMVTRLADHVIEASILNGFNQGKKFLIPRMTLTPSDLSLPFNFKRRQFPLCVSYAMTINKSQGQSLSRVGIFLQ
;
A
#
# COMPACT_ATOMS: atom_id res chain seq x y z
N MET A 1 2.83 -10.15 -15.32
CA MET A 1 4.19 -9.92 -14.81
C MET A 1 5.13 -10.02 -16.02
N ARG A 2 5.98 -9.01 -16.29
CA ARG A 2 6.98 -9.08 -17.38
C ARG A 2 8.35 -9.22 -16.72
N LEU A 3 9.03 -10.34 -16.96
CA LEU A 3 10.38 -10.59 -16.47
C LEU A 3 11.38 -9.83 -17.36
N GLN A 4 12.30 -9.09 -16.75
CA GLN A 4 13.40 -8.43 -17.46
C GLN A 4 14.67 -9.26 -17.28
N ASP A 5 15.39 -9.43 -18.39
CA ASP A 5 16.60 -10.24 -18.51
C ASP A 5 17.79 -9.59 -17.77
N GLN A 6 18.42 -10.33 -16.85
CA GLN A 6 19.73 -9.99 -16.31
C GLN A 6 20.71 -11.10 -16.69
N SER A 7 21.72 -10.71 -17.47
CA SER A 7 22.61 -11.57 -18.25
C SER A 7 23.54 -12.46 -17.40
N GLY A 8 23.32 -13.78 -17.47
CA GLY A 8 24.26 -14.84 -17.06
C GLY A 8 23.73 -16.24 -17.40
N ASP A 9 24.57 -17.21 -17.78
CA ASP A 9 24.12 -18.57 -18.18
C ASP A 9 23.31 -19.30 -17.09
N ARG A 10 23.63 -19.02 -15.81
CA ARG A 10 22.91 -19.58 -14.65
C ARG A 10 21.54 -18.96 -14.43
N SER A 11 21.35 -17.68 -14.83
CA SER A 11 20.05 -17.01 -14.74
C SER A 11 19.08 -17.51 -15.80
N CYS A 12 19.58 -18.01 -16.94
CA CYS A 12 18.73 -18.49 -18.03
C CYS A 12 17.97 -19.78 -17.66
N ILE A 13 18.62 -20.73 -16.97
CA ILE A 13 17.98 -21.97 -16.52
C ILE A 13 16.95 -21.68 -15.42
N GLU A 14 17.30 -20.85 -14.43
CA GLU A 14 16.38 -20.46 -13.36
C GLU A 14 15.15 -19.72 -13.91
N LEU A 15 15.35 -18.80 -14.85
CA LEU A 15 14.27 -18.10 -15.55
C LEU A 15 13.39 -19.07 -16.36
N GLN A 16 13.99 -20.06 -17.02
CA GLN A 16 13.25 -21.06 -17.76
C GLN A 16 12.39 -21.93 -16.82
N THR A 17 12.96 -22.43 -15.72
CA THR A 17 12.23 -23.22 -14.71
C THR A 17 11.06 -22.42 -14.12
N PHE A 18 11.29 -21.15 -13.78
CA PHE A 18 10.22 -20.29 -13.28
C PHE A 18 9.14 -20.04 -14.34
N ALA A 19 9.52 -19.80 -15.60
CA ALA A 19 8.57 -19.62 -16.69
C ALA A 19 7.71 -20.87 -16.93
N GLU A 20 8.32 -22.06 -16.90
CA GLU A 20 7.63 -23.35 -17.02
C GLU A 20 6.65 -23.58 -15.86
N TRP A 21 7.04 -23.23 -14.62
CA TRP A 21 6.16 -23.30 -13.46
C TRP A 21 4.94 -22.37 -13.60
N ILE A 22 5.15 -21.10 -14.02
CA ILE A 22 4.05 -20.15 -14.27
C ILE A 22 3.13 -20.62 -15.39
N LEU A 23 3.68 -21.17 -16.47
CA LEU A 23 2.87 -21.71 -17.58
C LEU A 23 2.02 -22.89 -17.11
N SER A 24 2.62 -23.83 -16.37
CA SER A 24 1.91 -24.99 -15.82
C SER A 24 0.78 -24.58 -14.87
N LEU A 25 0.98 -23.50 -14.11
CA LEU A 25 -0.07 -22.89 -13.29
C LEU A 25 -1.19 -22.28 -14.16
N GLY A 26 -0.85 -21.55 -15.22
CA GLY A 26 -1.80 -20.91 -16.13
C GLY A 26 -2.62 -21.90 -16.96
N ASP A 27 -2.03 -23.04 -17.31
CA ASP A 27 -2.66 -24.13 -18.07
C ASP A 27 -3.50 -25.06 -17.17
N GLY A 28 -3.52 -24.83 -15.85
CA GLY A 28 -4.27 -25.64 -14.89
C GLY A 28 -3.66 -27.03 -14.62
N ILE A 29 -2.40 -27.25 -15.01
CA ILE A 29 -1.68 -28.50 -14.78
C ILE A 29 -1.31 -28.65 -13.29
N LEU A 30 -1.02 -27.53 -12.63
CA LEU A 30 -0.71 -27.50 -11.20
C LEU A 30 -1.99 -27.36 -10.38
N GLY A 31 -2.14 -28.23 -9.38
CA GLY A 31 -3.23 -28.16 -8.40
C GLY A 31 -4.54 -28.79 -8.84
N GLU A 32 -4.56 -29.70 -9.81
CA GLU A 32 -5.75 -30.54 -9.99
C GLU A 32 -5.94 -31.45 -8.76
N ASP A 33 -6.98 -31.18 -7.98
CA ASP A 33 -7.59 -32.15 -7.10
C ASP A 33 -8.99 -32.51 -7.61
N ASN A 34 -9.48 -33.70 -7.25
CA ASN A 34 -10.81 -34.17 -7.65
C ASN A 34 -11.94 -33.46 -6.87
N GLU A 35 -11.61 -32.51 -6.00
CA GLU A 35 -12.52 -31.88 -5.04
C GLU A 35 -12.83 -30.41 -5.39
N GLY A 36 -12.18 -29.86 -6.43
CA GLY A 36 -12.37 -28.49 -6.90
C GLY A 36 -11.54 -27.45 -6.12
N HIS A 37 -10.56 -27.90 -5.34
CA HIS A 37 -9.63 -27.05 -4.61
C HIS A 37 -8.22 -27.12 -5.23
N GLY A 38 -7.78 -26.02 -5.85
CA GLY A 38 -6.43 -25.93 -6.41
C GLY A 38 -5.36 -25.80 -5.34
N ILE A 39 -4.60 -26.87 -5.03
CA ILE A 39 -3.41 -26.77 -4.17
C ILE A 39 -2.17 -26.60 -5.05
N VAL A 40 -1.52 -25.45 -4.94
CA VAL A 40 -0.29 -25.14 -5.69
C VAL A 40 0.86 -25.01 -4.70
N GLU A 41 1.88 -25.83 -4.89
CA GLU A 41 3.13 -25.70 -4.13
C GLU A 41 3.97 -24.54 -4.68
N ILE A 42 4.37 -23.65 -3.78
CA ILE A 42 5.25 -22.52 -4.10
C ILE A 42 6.71 -23.01 -4.03
N PRO A 43 7.54 -22.78 -5.07
CA PRO A 43 8.95 -23.11 -5.08
C PRO A 43 9.72 -22.60 -3.85
N GLU A 44 10.60 -23.42 -3.29
CA GLU A 44 11.32 -23.13 -2.03
C GLU A 44 12.19 -21.86 -2.10
N ASP A 45 12.71 -21.53 -3.28
CA ASP A 45 13.53 -20.33 -3.55
C ASP A 45 12.70 -19.03 -3.49
N LEU A 46 11.38 -19.12 -3.64
CA LEU A 46 10.45 -18.01 -3.49
C LEU A 46 9.93 -17.87 -2.05
N LEU A 47 10.17 -18.87 -1.20
CA LEU A 47 9.72 -18.87 0.18
C LEU A 47 10.68 -18.09 1.07
N ILE A 48 10.11 -17.22 1.90
CA ILE A 48 10.83 -16.63 3.02
C ILE A 48 10.63 -17.60 4.19
N ASN A 49 11.67 -18.36 4.51
CA ASN A 49 11.67 -19.26 5.66
C ASN A 49 11.40 -18.44 6.93
N SER A 50 10.17 -18.51 7.42
CA SER A 50 9.72 -17.62 8.49
C SER A 50 10.45 -17.95 9.78
N SER A 51 11.08 -16.92 10.36
CA SER A 51 11.36 -16.92 11.78
C SER A 51 10.07 -16.74 12.56
N THR A 52 10.13 -16.85 13.88
CA THR A 52 9.01 -16.73 14.83
C THR A 52 8.08 -15.52 14.62
N ASP A 53 8.52 -14.48 13.90
CA ASP A 53 7.72 -13.32 13.50
C ASP A 53 7.69 -13.20 11.96
N PRO A 54 6.56 -13.54 11.31
CA PRO A 54 6.39 -13.46 9.87
C PRO A 54 6.45 -12.04 9.30
N VAL A 55 5.98 -11.02 10.05
CA VAL A 55 6.05 -9.62 9.63
C VAL A 55 7.49 -9.14 9.64
N ALA A 56 8.23 -9.45 10.71
CA ALA A 56 9.66 -9.15 10.77
C ALA A 56 10.42 -9.83 9.61
N SER A 57 10.13 -11.11 9.37
CA SER A 57 10.82 -11.91 8.36
C SER A 57 10.64 -11.33 6.94
N ILE A 58 9.42 -10.94 6.56
CA ILE A 58 9.19 -10.33 5.24
C ILE A 58 9.77 -8.91 5.16
N VAL A 59 9.72 -8.15 6.25
CA VAL A 59 10.32 -6.82 6.31
C VAL A 59 11.82 -6.90 6.13
N ASP A 60 12.52 -7.78 6.83
CA ASP A 60 13.97 -7.92 6.73
C ASP A 60 14.39 -8.43 5.34
N SER A 61 13.56 -9.27 4.71
CA SER A 61 13.78 -9.74 3.34
C SER A 61 13.61 -8.62 2.30
N ILE A 62 12.60 -7.76 2.41
CA ILE A 62 12.33 -6.70 1.41
C ILE A 62 13.09 -5.42 1.71
N TYR A 63 13.26 -5.10 2.98
CA TYR A 63 13.92 -3.92 3.50
C TYR A 63 15.10 -4.30 4.43
N PRO A 64 16.15 -4.95 3.91
CA PRO A 64 17.34 -5.27 4.68
C PRO A 64 18.04 -4.01 5.22
N ASP A 65 18.50 -4.04 6.47
CA ASP A 65 19.15 -2.90 7.14
C ASP A 65 18.28 -1.62 7.15
N PHE A 66 16.95 -1.78 7.25
CA PHE A 66 15.98 -0.69 7.16
C PHE A 66 16.33 0.54 8.00
N THR A 67 16.78 0.35 9.24
CA THR A 67 17.14 1.45 10.15
C THR A 67 18.24 2.34 9.59
N SER A 68 19.20 1.77 8.85
CA SER A 68 20.31 2.50 8.23
C SER A 68 19.89 3.26 6.96
N HIS A 69 18.81 2.82 6.31
CA HIS A 69 18.29 3.38 5.06
C HIS A 69 16.96 4.12 5.23
N PHE A 70 16.59 4.45 6.47
CA PHE A 70 15.35 5.19 6.72
C PHE A 70 15.38 6.56 6.03
N GLY A 71 14.34 6.86 5.24
CA GLY A 71 14.27 8.11 4.48
C GLY A 71 15.21 8.20 3.27
N ASP A 72 15.88 7.11 2.89
CA ASP A 72 16.64 7.03 1.66
C ASP A 72 15.70 6.72 0.48
N ALA A 73 15.47 7.74 -0.35
CA ALA A 73 14.58 7.64 -1.51
C ALA A 73 15.03 6.56 -2.51
N ALA A 74 16.33 6.41 -2.75
CA ALA A 74 16.86 5.46 -3.72
C ALA A 74 16.73 4.02 -3.20
N TYR A 75 16.91 3.84 -1.90
CA TYR A 75 16.70 2.55 -1.25
C TYR A 75 15.23 2.13 -1.25
N LEU A 76 14.31 3.05 -0.97
CA LEU A 76 12.87 2.78 -0.91
C LEU A 76 12.21 2.67 -2.29
N ASP A 77 12.85 3.18 -3.34
CA ASP A 77 12.35 3.07 -4.70
C ASP A 77 12.25 1.62 -5.16
N GLY A 78 11.15 1.30 -5.84
CA GLY A 78 10.88 -0.03 -6.39
C GLY A 78 10.62 -1.12 -5.35
N ARG A 79 10.67 -0.83 -4.04
CA ARG A 79 10.41 -1.79 -2.97
C ARG A 79 8.99 -1.71 -2.44
N ALA A 80 8.32 -2.85 -2.29
CA ALA A 80 7.02 -2.91 -1.63
C ALA A 80 6.73 -4.30 -1.08
N ILE A 81 5.93 -4.36 -0.02
CA ILE A 81 5.27 -5.59 0.42
C ILE A 81 3.82 -5.58 -0.05
N LEU A 82 3.37 -6.66 -0.66
CA LEU A 82 2.01 -6.81 -1.16
C LEU A 82 1.24 -7.75 -0.26
N ALA A 83 0.01 -7.38 0.08
CA ALA A 83 -0.88 -8.23 0.87
C ALA A 83 -2.30 -8.26 0.26
N PRO A 84 -3.10 -9.31 0.49
CA PRO A 84 -4.45 -9.40 -0.05
C PRO A 84 -5.43 -8.44 0.62
N THR A 85 -5.27 -8.18 1.92
CA THR A 85 -6.24 -7.40 2.72
C THR A 85 -5.66 -6.07 3.20
N LEU A 86 -6.54 -5.08 3.44
CA LEU A 86 -6.14 -3.79 4.00
C LEU A 86 -5.60 -3.92 5.43
N SER A 87 -6.13 -4.84 6.24
CA SER A 87 -5.66 -5.06 7.62
C SER A 87 -4.22 -5.55 7.68
N MET A 88 -3.81 -6.46 6.78
CA MET A 88 -2.41 -6.89 6.67
C MET A 88 -1.50 -5.74 6.22
N VAL A 89 -1.94 -4.93 5.26
CA VAL A 89 -1.20 -3.74 4.81
C VAL A 89 -0.99 -2.76 5.97
N GLU A 90 -2.02 -2.50 6.77
CA GLU A 90 -1.93 -1.63 7.96
C GLU A 90 -0.96 -2.19 8.98
N MET A 91 -1.07 -3.48 9.32
CA MET A 91 -0.18 -4.16 10.26
C MET A 91 1.30 -3.98 9.88
N ILE A 92 1.64 -4.21 8.61
CA ILE A 92 3.01 -4.09 8.12
C ILE A 92 3.46 -2.62 8.10
N ASN A 93 2.61 -1.70 7.64
CA ASN A 93 2.94 -0.27 7.61
C ASN A 93 3.15 0.29 9.02
N ASP A 94 2.31 -0.08 9.99
CA ASP A 94 2.45 0.32 11.40
C ASP A 94 3.73 -0.24 12.00
N TYR A 95 4.06 -1.52 11.71
CA TYR A 95 5.34 -2.12 12.09
C TYR A 95 6.52 -1.31 11.53
N MET A 96 6.52 -0.99 10.24
CA MET A 96 7.59 -0.22 9.59
C MET A 96 7.74 1.18 10.17
N VAL A 97 6.63 1.89 10.43
CA VAL A 97 6.66 3.23 11.04
C VAL A 97 7.17 3.17 12.48
N SER A 98 6.91 2.08 13.21
CA SER A 98 7.37 1.88 14.59
C SER A 98 8.88 1.66 14.71
N LYS A 99 9.56 1.20 13.65
CA LYS A 99 11.01 0.93 13.65
C LYS A 99 11.87 2.18 13.70
N ASP A 100 11.32 3.31 13.29
CA ASP A 100 12.01 4.59 13.35
C ASP A 100 11.69 5.31 14.67
N GLN A 101 12.68 6.01 15.24
CA GLN A 101 12.53 6.73 16.51
C GLN A 101 12.23 8.23 16.31
N SER A 102 12.13 8.71 15.07
CA SER A 102 11.82 10.12 14.80
C SER A 102 10.39 10.49 15.23
N GLY A 103 10.17 11.79 15.38
CA GLY A 103 8.90 12.35 15.86
C GLY A 103 7.73 11.99 14.93
N VAL A 104 6.73 11.30 15.49
CA VAL A 104 5.46 11.04 14.81
C VAL A 104 4.55 12.25 14.90
N ARG A 105 3.88 12.57 13.79
CA ARG A 105 2.76 13.51 13.77
C ARG A 105 1.49 12.77 13.37
N THR A 106 0.46 12.95 14.19
CA THR A 106 -0.88 12.41 13.93
C THR A 106 -1.78 13.48 13.34
N TYR A 107 -2.47 13.13 12.26
CA TYR A 107 -3.51 13.94 11.64
C TYR A 107 -4.86 13.24 11.76
N LEU A 108 -5.80 13.86 12.48
CA LEU A 108 -7.17 13.37 12.59
C LEU A 108 -8.02 13.87 11.43
N SER A 109 -8.90 13.03 10.91
CA SER A 109 -9.85 13.41 9.87
C SER A 109 -11.02 14.20 10.44
N SER A 110 -11.82 14.78 9.54
CA SER A 110 -13.14 15.29 9.87
C SER A 110 -14.17 14.58 9.00
N ASP A 111 -15.03 13.81 9.62
CA ASP A 111 -15.96 12.91 8.95
C ASP A 111 -17.38 13.45 9.01
N GLY A 112 -18.20 13.11 8.02
CA GLY A 112 -19.61 13.45 8.02
C GLY A 112 -20.38 12.64 6.99
N ILE A 113 -21.69 12.59 7.14
CA ILE A 113 -22.57 11.86 6.21
C ILE A 113 -22.76 12.68 4.94
N CYS A 114 -22.92 12.02 3.80
CA CYS A 114 -23.45 12.65 2.60
C CYS A 114 -24.98 12.67 2.73
N GLN A 115 -25.59 13.85 2.81
CA GLN A 115 -27.06 13.97 2.77
C GLN A 115 -27.53 13.40 1.43
N SER A 116 -28.12 12.21 1.44
CA SER A 116 -29.04 11.78 0.38
C SER A 116 -30.43 12.34 0.69
N ASP A 117 -31.24 12.58 -0.33
CA ASP A 117 -32.59 13.18 -0.29
C ASP A 117 -33.65 12.38 0.52
N SER A 118 -33.22 11.45 1.36
CA SER A 118 -34.05 10.62 2.24
C SER A 118 -34.01 11.19 3.66
N ASP A 119 -35.13 11.80 4.05
CA ASP A 119 -35.49 12.43 5.34
C ASP A 119 -35.45 11.46 6.56
N ASP A 120 -34.44 10.61 6.68
CA ASP A 120 -34.32 9.67 7.81
C ASP A 120 -33.48 10.28 8.94
N GLN A 121 -34.10 11.16 9.73
CA GLN A 121 -33.55 11.67 11.00
C GLN A 121 -33.11 10.54 11.95
N LEU A 122 -33.73 9.36 11.85
CA LEU A 122 -33.36 8.17 12.62
C LEU A 122 -31.96 7.62 12.29
N LEU A 123 -31.52 7.72 11.03
CA LEU A 123 -30.18 7.25 10.61
C LEU A 123 -29.08 8.23 11.04
N SER A 124 -29.40 9.52 11.19
CA SER A 124 -28.45 10.52 11.68
C SER A 124 -28.04 10.31 13.14
N GLU A 125 -28.90 9.72 13.97
CA GLU A 125 -28.57 9.39 15.37
C GLU A 125 -27.66 8.17 15.49
N LEU A 126 -27.72 7.24 14.51
CA LEU A 126 -26.89 6.03 14.48
C LEU A 126 -25.48 6.27 13.94
N HIS A 127 -25.32 7.23 13.04
CA HIS A 127 -24.04 7.56 12.39
C HIS A 127 -23.26 8.61 13.17
N THR A 128 -22.82 8.27 14.39
CA THR A 128 -22.02 9.18 15.22
C THR A 128 -20.64 9.44 14.61
N PRO A 129 -19.99 10.58 14.92
CA PRO A 129 -18.61 10.83 14.50
C PRO A 129 -17.66 9.70 14.90
N GLU A 130 -17.83 9.12 16.09
CA GLU A 130 -17.00 8.01 16.59
C GLU A 130 -17.16 6.76 15.73
N PHE A 131 -18.39 6.44 15.31
CA PHE A 131 -18.66 5.35 14.39
C PHE A 131 -17.98 5.59 13.05
N LEU A 132 -18.15 6.79 12.46
CA LEU A 132 -17.54 7.14 11.17
C LEU A 132 -16.00 7.08 11.25
N ASN A 133 -15.40 7.59 12.32
CA ASN A 133 -13.96 7.57 12.55
C ASN A 133 -13.40 6.13 12.57
N GLY A 134 -14.20 5.15 13.01
CA GLY A 134 -13.83 3.73 13.03
C GLY A 134 -13.86 3.04 11.67
N ILE A 135 -14.48 3.63 10.65
CA ILE A 135 -14.65 2.99 9.33
C ILE A 135 -13.31 2.98 8.58
N LYS A 136 -12.87 1.77 8.24
CA LYS A 136 -11.75 1.47 7.35
C LYS A 136 -12.30 0.91 6.04
N CYS A 137 -12.05 1.60 4.93
CA CYS A 137 -12.55 1.19 3.62
C CYS A 137 -11.64 1.73 2.50
N SER A 138 -11.77 1.15 1.31
CA SER A 138 -10.98 1.57 0.15
C SER A 138 -11.39 2.95 -0.35
N GLY A 139 -10.41 3.73 -0.83
CA GLY A 139 -10.65 5.04 -1.47
C GLY A 139 -10.65 6.25 -0.53
N VAL A 140 -10.56 6.02 0.78
CA VAL A 140 -10.34 7.06 1.80
C VAL A 140 -9.19 6.64 2.74
N PRO A 141 -8.36 7.58 3.21
CA PRO A 141 -7.42 7.34 4.30
C PRO A 141 -8.15 7.02 5.60
N ASN A 142 -7.43 6.43 6.55
CA ASN A 142 -7.93 6.23 7.91
C ASN A 142 -8.18 7.55 8.63
N HIS A 143 -9.05 7.50 9.64
CA HIS A 143 -9.32 8.66 10.50
C HIS A 143 -8.03 9.19 11.12
N GLU A 144 -7.26 8.30 11.73
CA GLU A 144 -5.95 8.61 12.27
C GLU A 144 -4.86 8.33 11.22
N LEU A 145 -4.20 9.38 10.74
CA LEU A 145 -3.06 9.28 9.83
C LEU A 145 -1.77 9.66 10.56
N LYS A 146 -0.96 8.65 10.90
CA LYS A 146 0.34 8.79 11.56
C LYS A 146 1.44 8.87 10.50
N LEU A 147 2.19 9.97 10.49
CA LEU A 147 3.28 10.20 9.54
C LEU A 147 4.56 10.66 10.23
N LYS A 148 5.68 10.37 9.59
CA LYS A 148 7.02 10.85 9.94
C LYS A 148 7.72 11.38 8.69
N VAL A 149 8.68 12.27 8.86
CA VAL A 149 9.57 12.67 7.75
C VAL A 149 10.39 11.46 7.33
N GLY A 150 10.56 11.26 6.02
CA GLY A 150 11.26 10.10 5.44
C GLY A 150 10.37 8.89 5.15
N VAL A 151 9.11 8.86 5.61
CA VAL A 151 8.19 7.75 5.32
C VAL A 151 7.68 7.84 3.87
N PRO A 152 7.69 6.74 3.11
CA PRO A 152 7.04 6.67 1.82
C PRO A 152 5.52 6.64 2.02
N VAL A 153 4.83 7.46 1.26
CA VAL A 153 3.37 7.55 1.19
C VAL A 153 2.91 7.35 -0.25
N MET A 154 1.63 7.10 -0.45
CA MET A 154 1.01 6.95 -1.74
C MET A 154 -0.21 7.86 -1.84
N LEU A 155 -0.36 8.55 -2.96
CA LEU A 155 -1.56 9.34 -3.24
C LEU A 155 -2.77 8.43 -3.47
N MET A 156 -3.87 8.74 -2.80
CA MET A 156 -5.13 8.00 -2.91
C MET A 156 -6.11 8.61 -3.92
N ARG A 157 -5.81 9.80 -4.45
CA ARG A 157 -6.61 10.50 -5.47
C ARG A 157 -5.70 11.26 -6.44
N ASN A 158 -6.23 11.49 -7.63
CA ASN A 158 -5.62 12.39 -8.60
C ASN A 158 -5.73 13.84 -8.09
N ILE A 159 -4.62 14.56 -8.11
CA ILE A 159 -4.53 15.99 -7.78
C ILE A 159 -4.16 16.77 -9.03
N ASP A 160 -3.06 16.40 -9.68
CA ASP A 160 -2.56 17.04 -10.90
C ASP A 160 -1.83 16.02 -11.77
N HIS A 161 -2.52 15.57 -12.82
CA HIS A 161 -1.98 14.61 -13.79
C HIS A 161 -0.74 15.14 -14.52
N SER A 162 -0.71 16.43 -14.84
CA SER A 162 0.40 17.03 -15.59
C SER A 162 1.71 17.05 -14.80
N SER A 163 1.59 17.13 -13.47
CA SER A 163 2.71 17.06 -12.53
C SER A 163 3.02 15.64 -12.04
N GLY A 164 2.28 14.62 -12.48
CA GLY A 164 2.44 13.23 -12.02
C GLY A 164 1.87 12.95 -10.63
N LEU A 165 1.03 13.84 -10.09
CA LEU A 165 0.33 13.65 -8.82
C LEU A 165 -0.99 12.89 -9.05
N CYS A 166 -0.86 11.63 -9.40
CA CYS A 166 -1.96 10.72 -9.70
C CYS A 166 -2.21 9.76 -8.53
N ASN A 167 -3.38 9.14 -8.50
CA ASN A 167 -3.66 8.02 -7.62
C ASN A 167 -2.64 6.89 -7.85
N GLY A 168 -2.02 6.39 -6.79
CA GLY A 168 -0.94 5.41 -6.86
C GLY A 168 0.47 6.00 -6.89
N THR A 169 0.64 7.30 -7.17
CA THR A 169 1.98 7.91 -7.15
C THR A 169 2.58 7.80 -5.74
N ARG A 170 3.78 7.21 -5.66
CA ARG A 170 4.55 7.11 -4.41
C ARG A 170 5.37 8.38 -4.20
N LEU A 171 5.28 8.91 -3.00
CA LEU A 171 5.99 10.12 -2.55
C LEU A 171 6.77 9.80 -1.28
N MET A 172 7.81 10.56 -1.00
CA MET A 172 8.50 10.55 0.30
C MET A 172 8.16 11.82 1.07
N VAL A 173 7.72 11.69 2.32
CA VAL A 173 7.44 12.85 3.17
C VAL A 173 8.74 13.58 3.47
N THR A 174 8.78 14.88 3.19
CA THR A 174 9.96 15.74 3.44
C THR A 174 9.71 16.78 4.53
N ARG A 175 8.46 17.20 4.73
CA ARG A 175 8.07 18.08 5.84
C ARG A 175 6.62 17.89 6.22
N LEU A 176 6.35 17.97 7.52
CA LEU A 176 5.01 17.88 8.10
C LEU A 176 4.61 19.23 8.70
N ALA A 177 3.61 19.88 8.13
CA ALA A 177 3.01 21.12 8.66
C ALA A 177 1.53 20.91 9.01
N ASP A 178 0.88 21.92 9.60
CA ASP A 178 -0.47 21.74 10.17
C ASP A 178 -1.55 21.58 9.10
N HIS A 179 -1.40 22.30 7.98
CA HIS A 179 -2.41 22.35 6.91
C HIS A 179 -1.96 21.73 5.59
N VAL A 180 -0.65 21.48 5.43
CA VAL A 180 -0.05 20.89 4.23
C VAL A 180 1.05 19.91 4.60
N ILE A 181 1.27 18.92 3.75
CA ILE A 181 2.41 18.01 3.83
C ILE A 181 3.29 18.25 2.61
N GLU A 182 4.58 18.49 2.81
CA GLU A 182 5.55 18.53 1.70
C GLU A 182 6.03 17.10 1.44
N ALA A 183 5.92 16.65 0.20
CA ALA A 183 6.42 15.35 -0.22
C ALA A 183 7.08 15.43 -1.60
N SER A 184 8.13 14.64 -1.81
CA SER A 184 8.82 14.53 -3.10
C SER A 184 8.43 13.24 -3.82
N ILE A 185 8.27 13.28 -5.15
CA ILE A 185 8.01 12.07 -5.92
C ILE A 185 9.17 11.08 -5.78
N LEU A 186 8.85 9.85 -5.41
CA LEU A 186 9.83 8.80 -5.16
C LEU A 186 10.41 8.25 -6.47
N ASN A 187 9.56 8.11 -7.51
CA ASN A 187 9.93 7.49 -8.78
C ASN A 187 9.17 8.04 -10.00
N GLY A 188 9.73 7.80 -11.19
CA GLY A 188 9.16 8.23 -12.47
C GLY A 188 9.67 9.59 -12.97
N PHE A 189 9.00 10.16 -13.97
CA PHE A 189 9.48 11.32 -14.74
C PHE A 189 9.78 12.57 -13.89
N ASN A 190 9.04 12.77 -12.80
CA ASN A 190 9.17 13.91 -11.91
C ASN A 190 9.88 13.57 -10.58
N GLN A 191 10.71 12.53 -10.56
CA GLN A 191 11.44 12.09 -9.36
C GLN A 191 12.18 13.26 -8.67
N GLY A 192 12.09 13.30 -7.33
CA GLY A 192 12.70 14.35 -6.51
C GLY A 192 11.95 15.69 -6.48
N LYS A 193 11.01 15.93 -7.41
CA LYS A 193 10.19 17.15 -7.40
C LYS A 193 9.28 17.17 -6.17
N LYS A 194 9.29 18.29 -5.45
CA LYS A 194 8.54 18.51 -4.21
C LYS A 194 7.18 19.15 -4.48
N PHE A 195 6.19 18.72 -3.71
CA PHE A 195 4.82 19.21 -3.78
C PHE A 195 4.23 19.40 -2.40
N LEU A 196 3.33 20.37 -2.27
CA LEU A 196 2.51 20.57 -1.08
C LEU A 196 1.16 19.87 -1.28
N ILE A 197 0.88 18.89 -0.43
CA ILE A 197 -0.35 18.11 -0.45
C ILE A 197 -1.31 18.68 0.61
N PRO A 198 -2.45 19.28 0.22
CA PRO A 198 -3.45 19.75 1.16
C PRO A 198 -4.43 18.63 1.56
N ARG A 199 -5.23 18.88 2.60
CA ARG A 199 -6.40 18.05 2.90
C ARG A 199 -7.47 18.21 1.83
N MET A 200 -8.16 17.12 1.52
CA MET A 200 -9.33 17.13 0.63
C MET A 200 -10.47 16.30 1.21
N THR A 201 -11.68 16.55 0.72
CA THR A 201 -12.86 15.75 1.07
C THR A 201 -12.93 14.55 0.13
N LEU A 202 -12.97 13.36 0.71
CA LEU A 202 -12.90 12.08 0.01
C LEU A 202 -14.15 11.26 0.33
N THR A 203 -14.64 10.54 -0.66
CA THR A 203 -15.71 9.53 -0.48
C THR A 203 -15.11 8.13 -0.63
N PRO A 204 -15.58 7.15 0.17
CA PRO A 204 -15.23 5.74 -0.04
C PRO A 204 -15.50 5.33 -1.49
N SER A 205 -14.63 4.47 -2.01
CA SER A 205 -14.89 3.75 -3.27
C SER A 205 -15.57 2.41 -3.04
N ASP A 206 -15.69 2.00 -1.78
CA ASP A 206 -16.30 0.75 -1.37
C ASP A 206 -17.83 0.87 -1.38
N LEU A 207 -18.47 0.10 -2.25
CA LEU A 207 -19.93 0.07 -2.43
C LEU A 207 -20.63 -0.85 -1.41
N SER A 208 -19.89 -1.51 -0.51
CA SER A 208 -20.48 -2.42 0.48
C SER A 208 -21.12 -1.72 1.68
N LEU A 209 -20.81 -0.43 1.89
CA LEU A 209 -21.43 0.34 2.96
C LEU A 209 -22.87 0.73 2.58
N PRO A 210 -23.86 0.54 3.47
CA PRO A 210 -25.25 0.87 3.19
C PRO A 210 -25.54 2.38 3.19
N PHE A 211 -24.51 3.22 3.35
CA PHE A 211 -24.60 4.67 3.38
C PHE A 211 -23.35 5.31 2.76
N ASN A 212 -23.49 6.57 2.32
CA ASN A 212 -22.39 7.37 1.85
C ASN A 212 -21.91 8.33 2.94
N PHE A 213 -20.61 8.34 3.21
CA PHE A 213 -19.98 9.35 4.05
C PHE A 213 -18.82 10.02 3.32
N LYS A 214 -18.43 11.18 3.84
CA LYS A 214 -17.30 11.97 3.38
C LYS A 214 -16.29 12.10 4.51
N ARG A 215 -15.02 11.97 4.17
CA ARG A 215 -13.87 12.13 5.07
C ARG A 215 -12.97 13.23 4.56
N ARG A 216 -12.77 14.28 5.36
CA ARG A 216 -11.78 15.34 5.08
C ARG A 216 -10.45 14.97 5.71
N GLN A 217 -9.47 14.61 4.88
CA GLN A 217 -8.14 14.19 5.31
C GLN A 217 -7.10 14.46 4.20
N PHE A 218 -5.81 14.36 4.51
CA PHE A 218 -4.78 14.29 3.47
C PHE A 218 -4.99 13.02 2.63
N PRO A 219 -4.99 13.10 1.28
CA PRO A 219 -5.23 11.95 0.40
C PRO A 219 -4.00 11.04 0.29
N LEU A 220 -3.44 10.65 1.43
CA LEU A 220 -2.20 9.90 1.58
C LEU A 220 -2.41 8.67 2.46
N CYS A 221 -1.77 7.57 2.09
CA CYS A 221 -1.56 6.41 2.97
C CYS A 221 -0.07 6.05 3.01
N VAL A 222 0.40 5.45 4.11
CA VAL A 222 1.77 4.91 4.20
C VAL A 222 1.95 3.79 3.17
N SER A 223 3.12 3.72 2.52
CA SER A 223 3.35 2.88 1.35
C SER A 223 4.61 2.01 1.43
N TYR A 224 4.92 1.42 2.60
CA TYR A 224 5.87 0.30 2.67
C TYR A 224 5.21 -1.00 2.21
N ALA A 225 3.93 -1.17 2.55
CA ALA A 225 3.05 -2.20 2.05
C ALA A 225 1.85 -1.59 1.31
N MET A 226 1.28 -2.35 0.39
CA MET A 226 0.04 -2.02 -0.33
C MET A 226 -0.73 -3.28 -0.69
N THR A 227 -2.00 -3.15 -1.07
CA THR A 227 -2.75 -4.34 -1.50
C THR A 227 -2.29 -4.81 -2.87
N ILE A 228 -2.40 -6.11 -3.14
CA ILE A 228 -2.09 -6.69 -4.46
C ILE A 228 -2.85 -5.92 -5.57
N ASN A 229 -4.14 -5.64 -5.36
CA ASN A 229 -4.95 -4.86 -6.30
C ASN A 229 -4.40 -3.44 -6.55
N LYS A 230 -3.82 -2.78 -5.53
CA LYS A 230 -3.23 -1.44 -5.68
C LYS A 230 -1.87 -1.45 -6.38
N SER A 231 -1.17 -2.59 -6.38
CA SER A 231 0.09 -2.75 -7.09
C SER A 231 -0.06 -2.87 -8.61
N GLN A 232 -1.27 -3.16 -9.09
CA GLN A 232 -1.52 -3.35 -10.52
C GLN A 232 -1.14 -2.10 -11.33
N GLY A 233 -0.29 -2.28 -12.33
CA GLY A 233 0.22 -1.19 -13.18
C GLY A 233 1.43 -0.44 -12.62
N GLN A 234 1.90 -0.78 -11.41
CA GLN A 234 3.16 -0.27 -10.88
C GLN A 234 4.33 -1.14 -11.34
N SER A 235 5.50 -0.50 -11.52
CA SER A 235 6.77 -1.19 -11.74
C SER A 235 7.55 -1.21 -10.42
N LEU A 236 7.85 -2.41 -9.92
CA LEU A 236 8.54 -2.63 -8.66
C LEU A 236 9.71 -3.60 -8.91
N SER A 237 10.86 -3.32 -8.31
CA SER A 237 12.11 -4.08 -8.49
C SER A 237 12.32 -5.12 -7.39
N ARG A 238 11.79 -4.91 -6.19
CA ARG A 238 11.85 -5.88 -5.08
C ARG A 238 10.51 -5.96 -4.37
N VAL A 239 9.88 -7.11 -4.45
CA VAL A 239 8.52 -7.32 -3.95
C VAL A 239 8.48 -8.51 -3.01
N GLY A 240 7.86 -8.34 -1.85
CA GLY A 240 7.47 -9.44 -0.97
C GLY A 240 5.97 -9.62 -1.02
N ILE A 241 5.49 -10.86 -0.98
CA ILE A 241 4.06 -11.16 -0.91
C ILE A 241 3.77 -11.75 0.47
N PHE A 242 2.88 -11.10 1.21
CA PHE A 242 2.42 -11.54 2.54
C PHE A 242 1.04 -12.16 2.42
N LEU A 243 0.94 -13.48 2.67
CA LEU A 243 -0.29 -14.27 2.49
C LEU A 243 -0.82 -14.90 3.78
N GLN A 244 -0.24 -14.56 4.94
CA GLN A 244 -0.67 -15.10 6.24
C GLN A 244 -1.93 -14.44 6.78
#